data_AF-E5QZJ1-F1
#
_entry.id   AF-E5QZJ1-F1
#
_cell.length_a   1.000
_cell.length_b   1.000
_cell.length_c   1.000
_cell.angle_alpha   90.00
_cell.angle_beta   90.00
_cell.angle_gamma   90.00
#
_symmetry.space_group_name_H-M   'P 1'
#
loop_
_entity.id
_entity.type
_entity.pdbx_description
1 polymer ?
#
loop_
_entity_poly.entity_id
_entity_poly.type
_entity_poly.pdbx_seq_one_letter_code
_entity_poly.pdbx_strand_id
1 'polypeptide(L)'
;MSDYPTSDTPVKRAGLREICEVNGRHFRRKLGTQQWLEYQPDNTPSPASQSQSQPLDLSLVHHRQGEGEPLHWALLVARENQPGMVYQVKGDAEYMTYTPSDLPIDITISESFLTMYHLAVVTTEQAAVVKEVAENEIPPQAPNRQSVTENCQGWTVRVVARLVEKGVVSNAKLQMAESMMQPV
;
A
#
# COMPACT_ATOMS: atom_id res chain seq x y z
N MET A 1 22.93 20.92 4.02
CA MET A 1 22.94 19.78 3.07
C MET A 1 21.80 20.06 2.11
N SER A 2 22.06 20.11 0.81
CA SER A 2 21.10 20.63 -0.17
C SER A 2 19.89 19.71 -0.32
N ASP A 3 18.69 20.26 -0.17
CA ASP A 3 17.38 19.59 -0.28
C ASP A 3 17.07 19.19 -1.74
N TYR A 4 17.87 18.27 -2.28
CA TYR A 4 17.63 17.69 -3.60
C TYR A 4 16.64 16.52 -3.49
N PRO A 5 15.72 16.39 -4.46
CA PRO A 5 15.40 17.29 -5.57
C PRO A 5 14.52 18.49 -5.16
N THR A 6 14.63 19.60 -5.88
CA THR A 6 13.75 20.77 -5.73
C THR A 6 12.40 20.54 -6.42
N SER A 7 11.38 21.36 -6.11
CA SER A 7 10.02 21.26 -6.67
C SER A 7 9.95 21.22 -8.20
N ASP A 8 10.94 21.81 -8.88
CA ASP A 8 10.95 21.96 -10.34
C ASP A 8 11.66 20.78 -11.05
N THR A 9 12.17 19.80 -10.30
CA THR A 9 12.88 18.67 -10.88
C THR A 9 11.89 17.71 -11.56
N PRO A 10 12.08 17.36 -12.85
CA PRO A 10 11.24 16.38 -13.52
C PRO A 10 11.35 15.00 -12.86
N VAL A 11 10.22 14.48 -12.37
CA VAL A 11 10.12 13.15 -11.77
C VAL A 11 9.48 12.19 -12.76
N LYS A 12 10.13 11.05 -13.00
CA LYS A 12 9.60 9.93 -13.78
C LYS A 12 9.14 8.82 -12.83
N ARG A 13 8.04 8.17 -13.17
CA ARG A 13 7.53 7.00 -12.42
C ARG A 13 8.08 5.72 -13.04
N ALA A 14 8.64 4.84 -12.21
CA ALA A 14 9.13 3.51 -12.59
C ALA A 14 8.61 2.49 -11.55
N GLY A 15 7.48 1.86 -11.85
CA GLY A 15 6.78 0.98 -10.90
C GLY A 15 6.39 1.72 -9.62
N LEU A 16 6.86 1.22 -8.47
CA LEU A 16 6.61 1.79 -7.14
C LEU A 16 7.58 2.90 -6.75
N ARG A 17 8.41 3.34 -7.69
CA ARG A 17 9.42 4.36 -7.46
C ARG A 17 9.19 5.58 -8.32
N GLU A 18 9.56 6.70 -7.76
CA GLU A 18 9.82 7.93 -8.48
C GLU A 18 11.32 8.06 -8.63
N ILE A 19 11.77 8.38 -9.85
CA ILE A 19 13.17 8.63 -10.17
C ILE A 19 13.30 10.02 -10.74
N CYS A 20 14.38 10.70 -10.40
CA CYS A 20 14.73 11.98 -11.01
C CYS A 20 16.23 12.07 -11.18
N GLU A 21 16.63 12.93 -12.09
CA GLU A 21 18.03 13.26 -12.33
C GLU A 21 18.23 14.74 -12.00
N VAL A 22 19.23 15.04 -11.17
CA VAL A 22 19.63 16.41 -10.86
C VAL A 22 21.13 16.51 -11.03
N ASN A 23 21.57 17.36 -11.96
CA ASN A 23 23.00 17.61 -12.23
C ASN A 23 23.80 16.32 -12.49
N GLY A 24 23.25 15.37 -13.25
CA GLY A 24 23.87 14.07 -13.55
C GLY A 24 23.84 13.05 -12.40
N ARG A 25 23.28 13.40 -11.24
CA ARG A 25 23.07 12.49 -10.11
C ARG A 25 21.66 11.92 -10.16
N HIS A 26 21.55 10.63 -9.95
CA HIS A 26 20.28 9.92 -10.04
C HIS A 26 19.73 9.69 -8.64
N PHE A 27 18.48 10.07 -8.44
CA PHE A 27 17.78 9.88 -7.18
C PHE A 27 16.55 9.02 -7.42
N ARG A 28 16.21 8.20 -6.44
CA ARG A 28 14.98 7.42 -6.41
C ARG A 28 14.32 7.52 -5.05
N ARG A 29 13.00 7.48 -5.01
CA ARG A 29 12.23 7.29 -3.77
C ARG A 29 11.11 6.30 -4.00
N LYS A 30 10.64 5.65 -2.94
CA LYS A 30 9.39 4.89 -3.00
C LYS A 30 8.22 5.88 -3.03
N LEU A 31 7.15 5.55 -3.76
CA LEU A 31 5.92 6.34 -3.74
C LEU A 31 5.41 6.51 -2.29
N GLY A 32 4.95 7.72 -1.96
CA GLY A 32 4.48 8.05 -0.62
C GLY A 32 5.57 8.24 0.44
N THR A 33 6.85 8.28 0.04
CA THR A 33 7.96 8.68 0.91
C THR A 33 8.47 10.06 0.50
N GLN A 34 8.99 10.84 1.46
CA GLN A 34 9.60 12.13 1.14
C GLN A 34 11.11 12.01 0.89
N GLN A 35 11.74 10.94 1.37
CA GLN A 35 13.18 10.77 1.31
C GLN A 35 13.62 10.26 -0.06
N TRP A 36 14.50 11.02 -0.70
CA TRP A 36 15.19 10.62 -1.92
C TRP A 36 16.52 9.95 -1.61
N LEU A 37 16.80 8.84 -2.28
CA LEU A 37 18.04 8.09 -2.19
C LEU A 37 18.79 8.21 -3.50
N GLU A 38 20.03 8.66 -3.43
CA GLU A 38 20.93 8.65 -4.59
C GLU A 38 21.29 7.21 -4.98
N TYR A 39 21.37 6.92 -6.28
CA TYR A 39 21.80 5.63 -6.80
C TYR A 39 22.67 5.80 -8.05
N GLN A 40 23.47 4.78 -8.36
CA GLN A 40 24.22 4.70 -9.61
C GLN A 40 23.54 3.69 -10.54
N PRO A 41 23.18 4.06 -11.79
CA PRO A 41 22.49 3.17 -12.73
C PRO A 41 23.24 1.86 -13.01
N ASP A 42 24.57 1.91 -13.04
CA ASP A 42 25.44 0.78 -13.42
C ASP A 42 25.56 -0.31 -12.34
N ASN A 43 25.09 -0.05 -11.12
CA ASN A 43 25.10 -1.01 -10.00
C ASN A 43 23.74 -1.70 -9.81
N THR A 44 22.95 -1.86 -10.88
CA THR A 44 21.66 -2.56 -10.79
C THR A 44 21.86 -4.06 -11.00
N PRO A 45 21.83 -4.91 -9.95
CA PRO A 45 21.91 -6.36 -10.15
C PRO A 45 20.76 -6.87 -11.02
N SER A 46 20.99 -7.90 -11.82
CA SER A 46 19.97 -8.49 -12.70
C SER A 46 18.69 -8.87 -11.93
N PRO A 47 17.49 -8.76 -12.54
CA PRO A 47 16.21 -9.04 -11.88
C PRO A 47 16.14 -10.43 -11.22
N ALA A 48 16.78 -11.42 -11.83
CA ALA A 48 16.81 -12.81 -11.33
C ALA A 48 17.64 -12.99 -10.06
N SER A 49 18.60 -12.11 -9.77
CA SER A 49 19.49 -12.20 -8.60
C SER A 49 18.95 -11.41 -7.39
N GLN A 50 17.93 -10.56 -7.59
CA GLN A 50 17.33 -9.74 -6.55
C GLN A 50 16.13 -10.42 -5.84
N SER A 51 15.51 -11.42 -6.47
CA SER A 51 14.22 -11.99 -6.04
C SER A 51 14.27 -12.70 -4.67
N GLN A 52 15.41 -13.26 -4.27
CA GLN A 52 15.54 -13.98 -3.00
C GLN A 52 15.97 -13.10 -1.81
N SER A 53 16.58 -11.93 -2.05
CA SER A 53 17.11 -11.04 -1.00
C SER A 53 16.26 -9.80 -0.73
N GLN A 54 15.28 -9.50 -1.61
CA GLN A 54 14.45 -8.31 -1.41
C GLN A 54 13.50 -8.48 -0.23
N PRO A 55 13.35 -7.47 0.65
CA PRO A 55 12.40 -7.52 1.76
C PRO A 55 10.96 -7.70 1.26
N LEU A 56 10.10 -8.28 2.11
CA LEU A 56 8.66 -8.17 1.93
C LEU A 56 8.22 -6.78 2.39
N ASP A 57 7.41 -6.12 1.58
CA ASP A 57 6.81 -4.83 1.89
C ASP A 57 5.32 -5.05 2.16
N LEU A 58 4.82 -4.48 3.26
CA LEU A 58 3.40 -4.24 3.51
C LEU A 58 3.04 -2.86 2.98
N SER A 59 2.03 -2.79 2.11
CA SER A 59 1.60 -1.55 1.46
C SER A 59 0.09 -1.37 1.48
N LEU A 60 -0.35 -0.12 1.59
CA LEU A 60 -1.74 0.31 1.38
C LEU A 60 -1.94 0.67 -0.09
N VAL A 61 -2.88 0.03 -0.77
CA VAL A 61 -3.18 0.20 -2.19
C VAL A 61 -4.52 0.90 -2.35
N HIS A 62 -4.57 1.90 -3.25
CA HIS A 62 -5.80 2.60 -3.59
C HIS A 62 -6.18 2.31 -5.05
N HIS A 63 -7.45 1.97 -5.25
CA HIS A 63 -8.07 1.82 -6.56
C HIS A 63 -9.27 2.76 -6.71
N ARG A 64 -9.49 3.26 -7.94
CA ARG A 64 -10.73 3.95 -8.29
C ARG A 64 -11.92 3.01 -8.17
N GLN A 65 -13.01 3.54 -7.63
CA GLN A 65 -14.34 2.96 -7.76
C GLN A 65 -15.15 3.76 -8.80
N GLY A 66 -16.47 3.58 -8.81
CA GLY A 66 -17.37 4.37 -9.65
C GLY A 66 -17.21 5.87 -9.43
N GLU A 67 -17.72 6.67 -10.37
CA GLU A 67 -17.67 8.11 -10.26
C GLU A 67 -18.39 8.60 -8.99
N GLY A 68 -17.71 9.44 -8.20
CA GLY A 68 -18.24 9.96 -6.93
C GLY A 68 -18.09 9.00 -5.74
N GLU A 69 -17.66 7.76 -5.95
CA GLU A 69 -17.45 6.79 -4.88
C GLU A 69 -16.09 7.00 -4.18
N PRO A 70 -15.98 6.69 -2.88
CA PRO A 70 -14.70 6.58 -2.20
C PRO A 70 -13.76 5.60 -2.90
N LEU A 71 -12.46 5.78 -2.72
CA LEU A 71 -11.45 4.87 -3.24
C LEU A 71 -11.56 3.51 -2.55
N HIS A 72 -11.35 2.45 -3.32
CA HIS A 72 -11.24 1.11 -2.77
C HIS A 72 -9.85 0.93 -2.17
N TRP A 73 -9.79 0.46 -0.93
CA TRP A 73 -8.54 0.23 -0.21
C TRP A 73 -8.26 -1.26 -0.07
N ALA A 74 -6.98 -1.62 -0.21
CA ALA A 74 -6.49 -2.96 0.02
C ALA A 74 -5.10 -2.92 0.67
N LEU A 75 -4.75 -3.96 1.43
CA LEU A 75 -3.38 -4.19 1.87
C LEU A 75 -2.72 -5.21 0.95
N LEU A 76 -1.47 -4.96 0.58
CA LEU A 76 -0.64 -5.86 -0.22
C LEU A 76 0.61 -6.22 0.58
N VAL A 77 0.88 -7.51 0.71
CA VAL A 77 2.18 -8.03 1.16
C VAL A 77 2.87 -8.68 -0.03
N ALA A 78 3.94 -8.05 -0.51
CA ALA A 78 4.66 -8.48 -1.70
C ALA A 78 6.15 -8.15 -1.60
N ARG A 79 6.97 -8.82 -2.41
CA ARG A 79 8.29 -8.29 -2.76
C ARG A 79 8.13 -7.23 -3.85
N GLU A 80 9.10 -6.34 -3.95
CA GLU A 80 9.01 -5.24 -4.90
C GLU A 80 8.84 -5.74 -6.34
N ASN A 81 7.83 -5.22 -7.05
CA ASN A 81 7.47 -5.61 -8.42
C ASN A 81 7.14 -7.10 -8.59
N GLN A 82 6.64 -7.76 -7.55
CA GLN A 82 6.15 -9.14 -7.61
C GLN A 82 4.67 -9.21 -7.21
N PRO A 83 3.90 -10.18 -7.72
CA PRO A 83 2.60 -10.53 -7.17
C PRO A 83 2.68 -10.82 -5.67
N GLY A 84 1.63 -10.51 -4.93
CA GLY A 84 1.60 -10.68 -3.48
C GLY A 84 0.23 -11.03 -2.93
N MET A 85 0.18 -11.24 -1.61
CA MET A 85 -1.07 -11.51 -0.92
C MET A 85 -1.83 -10.21 -0.71
N VAL A 86 -3.11 -10.22 -1.08
CA VAL A 86 -3.99 -9.05 -1.00
C VAL A 86 -5.07 -9.28 0.04
N TYR A 87 -5.24 -8.31 0.92
CA TYR A 87 -6.26 -8.30 1.97
C TYR A 87 -7.18 -7.11 1.78
N GLN A 88 -8.46 -7.37 1.56
CA GLN A 88 -9.46 -6.36 1.26
C GLN A 88 -10.86 -6.91 1.53
N VAL A 89 -11.79 -6.02 1.81
CA VAL A 89 -13.23 -6.32 1.83
C VAL A 89 -13.90 -5.75 0.59
N LYS A 90 -14.85 -6.47 0.01
CA LYS A 90 -15.60 -6.04 -1.20
C LYS A 90 -17.10 -6.17 -0.98
N GLY A 91 -17.86 -5.45 -1.79
CA GLY A 91 -19.32 -5.37 -1.69
C GLY A 91 -19.75 -3.94 -1.41
N ASP A 92 -21.06 -3.75 -1.26
CA ASP A 92 -21.62 -2.47 -0.86
C ASP A 92 -21.39 -2.24 0.64
N ALA A 93 -21.43 -0.98 1.08
CA ALA A 93 -21.14 -0.63 2.46
C ALA A 93 -22.16 -1.23 3.46
N GLU A 94 -23.36 -1.58 3.01
CA GLU A 94 -24.34 -2.35 3.78
C GLU A 94 -23.91 -3.79 4.05
N TYR A 95 -23.13 -4.39 3.14
CA TYR A 95 -22.78 -5.79 3.20
C TYR A 95 -21.43 -6.07 2.51
N MET A 96 -20.34 -5.69 3.19
CA MET A 96 -19.01 -6.03 2.73
C MET A 96 -18.62 -7.44 3.19
N THR A 97 -17.81 -8.10 2.37
CA THR A 97 -17.34 -9.47 2.59
C THR A 97 -15.83 -9.55 2.43
N TYR A 98 -15.20 -10.34 3.29
CA TYR A 98 -13.79 -10.65 3.20
C TYR A 98 -13.62 -12.02 2.52
N THR A 99 -13.15 -12.00 1.28
CA THR A 99 -12.91 -13.21 0.48
C THR A 99 -11.51 -13.10 -0.13
N PRO A 100 -10.45 -13.48 0.61
CA PRO A 100 -9.09 -13.35 0.14
C PRO A 100 -8.80 -14.34 -1.00
N SER A 101 -7.78 -14.01 -1.81
CA SER A 101 -7.22 -14.96 -2.77
C SER A 101 -6.23 -15.88 -2.08
N ASP A 102 -6.30 -17.18 -2.36
CA ASP A 102 -5.29 -18.16 -1.91
C ASP A 102 -3.97 -18.04 -2.70
N LEU A 103 -4.00 -17.36 -3.84
CA LEU A 103 -2.86 -17.17 -4.72
C LEU A 103 -2.36 -15.72 -4.68
N PRO A 104 -1.03 -15.49 -4.78
CA PRO A 104 -0.49 -14.15 -4.99
C PRO A 104 -1.01 -13.53 -6.27
N ILE A 105 -1.42 -12.26 -6.19
CA ILE A 105 -1.92 -11.49 -7.33
C ILE A 105 -1.12 -10.19 -7.49
N ASP A 106 -0.94 -9.77 -8.73
CA ASP A 106 -0.48 -8.42 -9.01
C ASP A 106 -1.70 -7.49 -9.05
N ILE A 107 -1.93 -6.76 -7.96
CA ILE A 107 -3.06 -5.83 -7.87
C ILE A 107 -2.80 -4.50 -8.61
N THR A 108 -1.56 -4.28 -9.07
CA THR A 108 -1.12 -3.02 -9.69
C THR A 108 -1.41 -2.95 -11.19
N ILE A 109 -1.65 -4.09 -11.85
CA ILE A 109 -1.98 -4.15 -13.29
C ILE A 109 -3.42 -3.72 -13.61
N SER A 110 -4.25 -3.51 -12.58
CA SER A 110 -5.65 -3.12 -12.76
C SER A 110 -5.76 -1.69 -13.30
N GLU A 111 -6.66 -1.45 -14.25
CA GLU A 111 -6.93 -0.10 -14.79
C GLU A 111 -7.44 0.89 -13.72
N SER A 112 -8.02 0.37 -12.62
CA SER A 112 -8.46 1.19 -11.51
C SER A 112 -7.32 1.53 -10.53
N PHE A 113 -6.13 0.92 -10.64
CA PHE A 113 -5.00 1.22 -9.76
C PHE A 113 -4.63 2.71 -9.84
N LEU A 114 -4.49 3.35 -8.69
CA LEU A 114 -4.05 4.75 -8.60
C LEU A 114 -2.65 4.86 -8.02
N THR A 115 -2.51 4.36 -6.80
CA THR A 115 -1.34 4.58 -5.99
C THR A 115 -1.20 3.51 -4.92
N MET A 116 -0.01 3.45 -4.35
CA MET A 116 0.33 2.55 -3.26
C MET A 116 1.29 3.25 -2.31
N TYR A 117 1.05 3.09 -1.01
CA TYR A 117 1.83 3.68 0.06
C TYR A 117 2.51 2.59 0.86
N HIS A 118 3.82 2.68 0.99
CA HIS A 118 4.58 1.77 1.83
C HIS A 118 4.24 2.00 3.32
N LEU A 119 3.84 0.93 4.01
CA LEU A 119 3.56 0.94 5.45
C LEU A 119 4.76 0.44 6.24
N ALA A 120 5.30 -0.73 5.89
CA ALA A 120 6.42 -1.35 6.61
C ALA A 120 7.17 -2.37 5.75
N VAL A 121 8.44 -2.59 6.07
CA VAL A 121 9.17 -3.81 5.71
C VAL A 121 8.81 -4.88 6.73
N VAL A 122 8.40 -6.06 6.28
CA VAL A 122 7.95 -7.15 7.14
C VAL A 122 8.78 -8.41 6.95
N THR A 123 8.92 -9.19 8.01
CA THR A 123 9.42 -10.56 7.98
C THR A 123 8.32 -11.53 7.52
N THR A 124 8.66 -12.79 7.25
CA THR A 124 7.68 -13.84 6.94
C THR A 124 6.72 -14.05 8.11
N GLU A 125 7.22 -14.00 9.34
CA GLU A 125 6.43 -14.14 10.57
C GLU A 125 5.46 -12.97 10.72
N GLN A 126 5.92 -11.74 10.48
CA GLN A 126 5.04 -10.56 10.49
C GLN A 126 4.02 -10.60 9.36
N ALA A 127 4.35 -11.12 8.18
CA ALA A 127 3.37 -11.33 7.10
C ALA A 127 2.26 -12.31 7.51
N ALA A 128 2.58 -13.35 8.28
CA ALA A 128 1.57 -14.24 8.86
C ALA A 128 0.67 -13.50 9.87
N VAL A 129 1.23 -12.58 10.67
CA VAL A 129 0.44 -11.70 11.54
C VAL A 129 -0.48 -10.77 10.74
N VAL A 130 -0.03 -10.23 9.60
CA VAL A 130 -0.88 -9.42 8.71
C VAL A 130 -2.09 -10.24 8.23
N LYS A 131 -1.85 -11.48 7.78
CA LYS A 131 -2.91 -12.40 7.37
C LYS A 131 -3.90 -12.68 8.51
N GLU A 132 -3.39 -13.04 9.68
CA GLU A 132 -4.20 -13.34 10.86
C GLU A 132 -5.08 -12.16 11.28
N VAL A 133 -4.52 -10.94 11.33
CA VAL A 133 -5.28 -9.74 11.70
C VAL A 133 -6.36 -9.46 10.66
N ALA A 134 -6.05 -9.53 9.37
CA ALA A 134 -7.03 -9.32 8.31
C ALA A 134 -8.16 -10.35 8.34
N GLU A 135 -7.85 -11.63 8.58
CA GLU A 135 -8.84 -12.71 8.66
C GLU A 135 -9.79 -12.58 9.86
N ASN A 136 -9.35 -11.96 10.95
CA ASN A 136 -10.14 -11.80 12.16
C ASN A 136 -10.87 -10.45 12.24
N GLU A 137 -10.60 -9.50 11.33
CA GLU A 137 -11.25 -8.19 11.36
C GLU A 137 -12.62 -8.24 10.67
N ILE A 138 -13.67 -7.91 11.41
CA ILE A 138 -15.06 -8.03 10.95
C ILE A 138 -15.33 -7.03 9.81
N PRO A 139 -15.75 -7.50 8.61
CA PRO A 139 -16.13 -6.62 7.51
C PRO A 139 -17.27 -5.65 7.88
N PRO A 140 -17.28 -4.42 7.34
CA PRO A 140 -18.36 -3.47 7.55
C PRO A 140 -19.72 -4.02 7.11
N GLN A 141 -20.73 -3.82 7.95
CA GLN A 141 -22.11 -4.21 7.67
C GLN A 141 -23.06 -3.17 8.25
N ALA A 142 -24.17 -2.91 7.56
CA ALA A 142 -25.23 -2.06 8.04
C ALA A 142 -26.60 -2.65 7.64
N PRO A 143 -27.64 -2.50 8.47
CA PRO A 143 -28.98 -3.03 8.15
C PRO A 143 -29.63 -2.32 6.94
N ASN A 144 -29.16 -1.12 6.59
CA ASN A 144 -29.62 -0.34 5.44
C ASN A 144 -28.61 0.79 5.14
N ARG A 145 -28.73 1.40 3.95
CA ARG A 145 -27.84 2.46 3.47
C ARG A 145 -27.75 3.69 4.39
N GLN A 146 -28.85 4.06 5.04
CA GLN A 146 -28.89 5.22 5.95
C GLN A 146 -28.11 4.99 7.25
N SER A 147 -27.86 3.72 7.59
CA SER A 147 -27.14 3.31 8.80
C SER A 147 -25.67 3.00 8.54
N VAL A 148 -25.19 3.20 7.31
CA VAL A 148 -23.79 2.99 6.95
C VAL A 148 -22.93 4.03 7.67
N THR A 149 -21.92 3.56 8.39
CA THR A 149 -20.96 4.40 9.13
C THR A 149 -19.51 4.10 8.74
N GLU A 150 -19.28 3.05 7.96
CA GLU A 150 -17.97 2.54 7.60
C GLU A 150 -18.03 1.86 6.22
N ASN A 151 -16.90 1.81 5.53
CA ASN A 151 -16.68 1.10 4.28
C ASN A 151 -15.31 0.40 4.28
N CYS A 152 -14.81 -0.01 3.11
CA CYS A 152 -13.54 -0.75 2.99
C CYS A 152 -12.32 0.03 3.51
N GLN A 153 -12.37 1.37 3.50
CA GLN A 153 -11.31 2.22 4.04
C GLN A 153 -11.25 2.10 5.55
N GLY A 154 -12.39 2.17 6.23
CA GLY A 154 -12.46 2.02 7.68
C GLY A 154 -11.98 0.64 8.14
N TRP A 155 -12.40 -0.43 7.46
CA TRP A 155 -11.89 -1.78 7.73
C TRP A 155 -10.37 -1.85 7.60
N THR A 156 -9.82 -1.27 6.53
CA THR A 156 -8.38 -1.23 6.31
C THR A 156 -7.65 -0.47 7.41
N VAL A 157 -8.20 0.66 7.87
CA VAL A 157 -7.64 1.43 8.99
C VAL A 157 -7.68 0.63 10.30
N ARG A 158 -8.78 -0.10 10.59
CA ARG A 158 -8.84 -1.00 11.76
C ARG A 158 -7.77 -2.09 11.71
N VAL A 159 -7.58 -2.73 10.55
CA VAL A 159 -6.48 -3.70 10.36
C VAL A 159 -5.13 -3.06 10.62
N VAL A 160 -4.87 -1.86 10.06
CA VAL A 160 -3.61 -1.14 10.30
C VAL A 160 -3.43 -0.80 11.78
N ALA A 161 -4.49 -0.38 12.48
CA ALA A 161 -4.44 -0.08 13.90
C ALA A 161 -4.06 -1.31 14.74
N ARG A 162 -4.66 -2.48 14.44
CA ARG A 162 -4.27 -3.76 15.05
C ARG A 162 -2.81 -4.13 14.75
N LEU A 163 -2.32 -3.84 13.54
CA LEU A 163 -0.92 -4.07 13.20
C LEU A 163 0.04 -3.12 13.92
N VAL A 164 -0.41 -1.91 14.29
CA VAL A 164 0.34 -1.02 15.20
C VAL A 164 0.42 -1.63 16.60
N GLU A 165 -0.68 -2.14 17.14
CA GLU A 165 -0.70 -2.83 18.45
C GLU A 165 0.26 -4.03 18.48
N LYS A 166 0.42 -4.72 17.36
CA LYS A 166 1.35 -5.86 17.19
C LYS A 166 2.79 -5.46 16.87
N GLY A 167 3.10 -4.17 16.74
CA GLY A 167 4.44 -3.66 16.43
C GLY A 167 4.89 -3.94 14.99
N VAL A 168 3.98 -4.24 14.07
CA VAL A 168 4.27 -4.48 12.65
C VAL A 168 4.31 -3.16 11.88
N VAL A 169 3.41 -2.24 12.21
CA VAL A 169 3.29 -0.92 11.57
C VAL A 169 3.55 0.17 12.61
N SER A 170 4.18 1.27 12.20
CA SER A 170 4.36 2.43 13.09
C SER A 170 3.08 3.25 13.23
N ASN A 171 2.85 3.88 14.40
CA ASN A 171 1.71 4.76 14.63
C ASN A 171 1.61 5.92 13.61
N ALA A 172 2.74 6.44 13.14
CA ALA A 172 2.76 7.50 12.12
C ALA A 172 2.09 7.07 10.80
N LYS A 173 2.16 5.78 10.46
CA LYS A 173 1.53 5.22 9.24
C LYS A 173 0.03 4.98 9.41
N LEU A 174 -0.43 4.69 10.63
CA LEU A 174 -1.85 4.69 10.95
C LEU A 174 -2.43 6.11 10.79
N GLN A 175 -1.79 7.11 11.40
CA GLN A 175 -2.23 8.51 11.28
C GLN A 175 -2.25 8.99 9.82
N MET A 176 -1.26 8.58 9.02
CA MET A 176 -1.26 8.84 7.58
C MET A 176 -2.49 8.22 6.91
N ALA A 177 -2.81 6.95 7.19
CA ALA A 177 -3.99 6.29 6.63
C ALA A 177 -5.29 6.99 7.06
N GLU A 178 -5.47 7.26 8.36
CA GLU A 178 -6.65 7.98 8.87
C GLU A 178 -6.85 9.34 8.18
N SER A 179 -5.78 10.09 7.94
CA SER A 179 -5.84 11.40 7.28
C SER A 179 -6.28 11.34 5.80
N MET A 180 -6.18 10.18 5.17
CA MET A 180 -6.56 9.96 3.76
C MET A 180 -7.98 9.41 3.60
N MET A 181 -8.66 9.04 4.70
CA MET A 181 -10.00 8.47 4.62
C MET A 181 -10.98 9.48 4.00
N GLN A 182 -11.78 8.98 3.07
CA GLN A 182 -12.87 9.73 2.45
C GLN A 182 -14.16 9.53 3.23
N PRO A 183 -15.07 10.52 3.20
CA PRO A 183 -16.38 10.37 3.81
C PRO A 183 -17.15 9.19 3.20
N VAL A 184 -17.98 8.58 4.05
CA VAL A 184 -18.89 7.49 3.71
C VAL A 184 -20.27 8.06 3.36
#